data_AF-A0A4Q0MF15-F1
#
_entry.id   AF-A0A4Q0MF15-F1
#
_cell.length_a   1.000
_cell.length_b   1.000
_cell.length_c   1.000
_cell.angle_alpha   90.00
_cell.angle_beta   90.00
_cell.angle_gamma   90.00
#
_symmetry.space_group_name_H-M   'P 1'
#
loop_
_entity.id
_entity.type
_entity.pdbx_description
1 polymer ?
#
loop_
_entity_poly.entity_id
_entity_poly.type
_entity_poly.pdbx_seq_one_letter_code
_entity_poly.pdbx_strand_id
1 'polypeptide(L)'
;MTPSPVRLPDAASLEALLAKLPADSADADLVPALAAVFPGFDFSMVRVDDDYWRDTRSIIRPDGTRVSELRPWMTAEIAKDAGDVKATWARLKDSDLQITEWRGTSAFVFAPTGPGAADYIQIALGREIEWRAGPVVNPDYRPWGEEELLDPGWPRDKPLPDTARLAGP
;
A
#
# COMPACT_ATOMS: atom_id res chain seq x y z
N MET A 1 6.96 37.98 -2.21
CA MET A 1 7.13 37.40 -3.56
C MET A 1 7.74 36.03 -3.38
N THR A 2 7.00 34.97 -3.70
CA THR A 2 7.57 33.64 -3.85
C THR A 2 8.56 33.66 -5.02
N PRO A 3 9.76 33.06 -4.88
CA PRO A 3 10.70 32.98 -6.00
C PRO A 3 10.09 32.18 -7.15
N SER A 4 10.49 32.45 -8.39
CA SER A 4 10.01 31.65 -9.53
C SER A 4 10.47 30.19 -9.39
N PRO A 5 9.63 29.21 -9.73
CA PRO A 5 10.01 27.80 -9.70
C PRO A 5 11.27 27.52 -10.52
N VAL A 6 12.24 26.83 -9.91
CA VAL A 6 13.54 26.53 -10.54
C VAL A 6 13.47 25.29 -11.45
N ARG A 7 12.65 24.30 -11.06
CA ARG A 7 12.42 23.05 -11.80
C ARG A 7 11.10 22.42 -11.39
N LEU A 8 10.41 21.73 -12.30
CA LEU A 8 9.20 20.98 -11.97
C LEU A 8 9.52 19.72 -11.16
N PRO A 9 8.58 19.25 -10.29
CA PRO A 9 8.68 17.94 -9.68
C PRO A 9 8.65 16.82 -10.72
N ASP A 10 9.65 15.94 -10.66
CA ASP A 10 9.72 14.69 -11.43
C ASP A 10 9.57 13.47 -10.49
N ALA A 11 9.17 12.33 -11.06
CA ALA A 11 8.88 11.12 -10.29
C ALA A 11 10.07 10.66 -9.43
N ALA A 12 11.28 10.65 -9.98
CA ALA A 12 12.48 10.19 -9.26
C ALA A 12 12.77 11.07 -8.03
N SER A 13 12.63 12.38 -8.18
CA SER A 13 12.81 13.33 -7.08
C SER A 13 11.73 13.19 -6.01
N LEU A 14 10.47 12.94 -6.42
CA LEU A 14 9.36 12.71 -5.49
C LEU A 14 9.55 11.41 -4.71
N GLU A 15 9.88 10.31 -5.38
CA GLU A 15 10.18 9.02 -4.74
C GLU A 15 11.31 9.16 -3.71
N ALA A 16 12.40 9.84 -4.08
CA ALA A 16 13.53 10.08 -3.18
C ALA A 16 13.19 10.96 -1.97
N LEU A 17 12.21 11.87 -2.10
CA LEU A 17 11.70 12.68 -0.99
C LEU A 17 10.78 11.83 -0.10
N LEU A 18 9.81 11.13 -0.68
CA LEU A 18 8.84 10.32 0.06
C LEU A 18 9.54 9.21 0.87
N ALA A 19 10.59 8.59 0.31
CA ALA A 19 11.39 7.57 0.99
C ALA A 19 12.12 8.07 2.25
N LYS A 20 12.23 9.39 2.45
CA LYS A 20 12.88 10.01 3.61
C LYS A 20 11.90 10.52 4.66
N LEU A 21 10.60 10.56 4.35
CA LEU A 21 9.60 11.03 5.29
C LEU A 21 9.38 9.97 6.39
N PRO A 22 9.42 10.34 7.68
CA PRO A 22 8.99 9.46 8.74
C PRO A 22 7.52 9.13 8.57
N ALA A 23 7.14 7.87 8.74
CA ALA A 23 5.76 7.44 8.49
C ALA A 23 4.77 8.15 9.43
N ASP A 24 5.11 8.27 10.72
CA ASP A 24 4.29 8.88 11.76
C ASP A 24 4.05 10.39 11.59
N SER A 25 4.90 11.08 10.85
CA SER A 25 4.79 12.53 10.58
C SER A 25 4.60 12.86 9.10
N ALA A 26 4.47 11.86 8.23
CA ALA A 26 4.50 12.04 6.77
C ALA A 26 3.54 13.12 6.27
N ASP A 27 2.30 13.14 6.78
CA ASP A 27 1.28 14.12 6.39
C ASP A 27 1.70 15.56 6.75
N ALA A 28 2.28 15.76 7.93
CA ALA A 28 2.68 17.08 8.41
C ALA A 28 3.97 17.58 7.71
N ASP A 29 4.86 16.66 7.38
CA ASP A 29 6.20 16.97 6.87
C ASP A 29 6.27 17.05 5.34
N LEU A 30 5.26 16.51 4.62
CA LEU A 30 5.27 16.44 3.16
C LEU A 30 5.39 17.82 2.49
N VAL A 31 4.52 18.77 2.85
CA VAL A 31 4.53 20.12 2.25
C VAL A 31 5.84 20.87 2.55
N PRO A 32 6.32 20.92 3.82
CA PRO A 32 7.64 21.47 4.13
C PRO A 32 8.78 20.83 3.34
N ALA A 33 8.79 19.50 3.20
CA ALA A 33 9.82 18.79 2.45
C ALA A 33 9.79 19.14 0.96
N LEU A 34 8.59 19.20 0.35
CA LEU A 34 8.42 19.58 -1.05
C LEU A 34 8.90 21.01 -1.31
N ALA A 35 8.54 21.96 -0.43
CA ALA A 35 8.97 23.35 -0.54
C ALA A 35 10.50 23.50 -0.45
N ALA A 36 11.16 22.66 0.35
CA ALA A 36 12.62 22.64 0.47
C ALA A 36 13.32 22.11 -0.80
N VAL A 37 12.77 21.06 -1.44
CA VAL A 37 13.35 20.45 -2.65
C VAL A 37 12.99 21.20 -3.93
N PHE A 38 11.81 21.81 -3.98
CA PHE A 38 11.29 22.56 -5.12
C PHE A 38 10.94 24.00 -4.70
N PRO A 39 11.96 24.84 -4.46
CA PRO A 39 11.71 26.22 -4.07
C PRO A 39 10.97 26.97 -5.17
N GLY A 40 10.04 27.83 -4.74
CA GLY A 40 9.25 28.67 -5.62
C GLY A 40 7.84 28.16 -5.94
N PHE A 41 7.52 26.94 -5.52
CA PHE A 41 6.13 26.47 -5.48
C PHE A 41 5.47 26.79 -4.14
N ASP A 42 4.20 27.14 -4.21
CA ASP A 42 3.33 27.28 -3.04
C ASP A 42 2.48 26.01 -2.91
N PHE A 43 3.06 24.97 -2.30
CA PHE A 43 2.42 23.68 -2.17
C PHE A 43 1.33 23.69 -1.09
N SER A 44 0.21 23.04 -1.39
CA SER A 44 -0.86 22.75 -0.43
C SER A 44 -1.29 21.29 -0.58
N MET A 45 -1.73 20.66 0.50
CA MET A 45 -2.19 19.27 0.51
C MET A 45 -3.65 19.18 0.93
N VAL A 46 -4.40 18.30 0.26
CA VAL A 46 -5.76 17.89 0.64
C VAL A 46 -5.83 16.38 0.72
N ARG A 47 -6.47 15.86 1.77
CA ARG A 47 -6.81 14.44 1.91
C ARG A 47 -8.18 14.18 1.32
N VAL A 48 -8.33 13.03 0.69
CA VAL A 48 -9.62 12.50 0.25
C VAL A 48 -9.98 11.34 1.16
N ASP A 49 -11.26 11.28 1.51
CA ASP A 49 -11.85 10.20 2.30
C ASP A 49 -12.37 9.13 1.33
N ASP A 50 -11.46 8.56 0.56
CA ASP A 50 -11.69 7.43 -0.35
C ASP A 50 -10.92 6.21 0.19
N ASP A 51 -11.61 5.08 0.34
CA ASP A 51 -10.95 3.83 0.70
C ASP A 51 -10.61 3.03 -0.56
N TYR A 52 -9.36 2.57 -0.64
CA TYR A 52 -8.95 1.60 -1.66
C TYR A 52 -8.05 0.51 -1.10
N TRP A 53 -7.96 -0.60 -1.85
CA TRP A 53 -7.11 -1.74 -1.55
C TRP A 53 -6.11 -1.93 -2.68
N ARG A 54 -4.90 -2.39 -2.35
CA ARG A 54 -3.98 -2.89 -3.37
C ARG A 54 -4.16 -4.39 -3.55
N ASP A 55 -4.00 -4.82 -4.79
CA ASP A 55 -4.02 -6.25 -5.15
C ASP A 55 -2.79 -6.99 -4.62
N THR A 56 -1.68 -6.28 -4.40
CA THR A 56 -0.43 -6.88 -3.91
C THR A 56 -0.54 -7.21 -2.43
N ARG A 57 -0.38 -8.50 -2.11
CA ARG A 57 -0.32 -9.02 -0.74
C ARG A 57 1.00 -9.75 -0.52
N SER A 58 1.54 -9.69 0.69
CA SER A 58 2.72 -10.47 1.06
C SER A 58 2.37 -11.58 2.01
N ILE A 59 3.28 -12.55 2.13
CA ILE A 59 3.26 -13.59 3.14
C ILE A 59 4.31 -13.25 4.20
N ILE A 60 3.91 -13.36 5.45
CA ILE A 60 4.77 -13.16 6.62
C ILE A 60 4.67 -14.35 7.56
N ARG A 61 5.70 -14.51 8.39
CA ARG A 61 5.66 -15.36 9.59
C ARG A 61 4.98 -14.62 10.75
N PRO A 62 4.57 -15.32 11.83
CA PRO A 62 3.95 -14.68 13.00
C PRO A 62 4.78 -13.54 13.63
N ASP A 63 6.11 -13.66 13.56
CA ASP A 63 7.07 -12.66 14.05
C ASP A 63 7.17 -11.40 13.15
N GLY A 64 6.47 -11.37 12.01
CA GLY A 64 6.50 -10.27 11.05
C GLY A 64 7.56 -10.43 9.95
N THR A 65 8.36 -11.49 9.97
CA THR A 65 9.39 -11.74 8.94
C THR A 65 8.74 -11.99 7.58
N ARG A 66 9.14 -11.22 6.56
CA ARG A 66 8.70 -11.39 5.16
C ARG A 66 9.17 -12.72 4.59
N VAL A 67 8.26 -13.41 3.90
CA VAL A 67 8.54 -14.64 3.17
C VAL A 67 8.60 -14.38 1.66
N SER A 68 7.50 -13.87 1.08
CA SER A 68 7.36 -13.62 -0.36
C SER A 68 6.11 -12.79 -0.65
N GLU A 69 5.85 -12.50 -1.92
CA GLU A 69 4.54 -12.03 -2.40
C GLU A 69 3.56 -13.21 -2.49
N LEU A 70 2.29 -13.00 -2.15
CA LEU A 70 1.26 -14.04 -2.06
C LEU A 70 1.06 -14.76 -3.39
N ARG A 71 0.75 -14.03 -4.47
CA ARG A 71 0.34 -14.64 -5.75
C ARG A 71 1.42 -15.57 -6.33
N PRO A 72 2.68 -15.15 -6.56
CA PRO A 72 3.69 -16.05 -7.10
C PRO A 72 4.01 -17.22 -6.15
N TRP A 73 4.01 -17.00 -4.84
CA TRP A 73 4.24 -18.07 -3.86
C TRP A 73 3.11 -19.11 -3.86
N MET A 74 1.85 -18.65 -3.84
CA MET A 74 0.68 -19.52 -3.81
C MET A 74 0.55 -20.33 -5.09
N THR A 75 0.85 -19.73 -6.25
CA THR A 75 0.96 -20.46 -7.53
C THR A 75 1.96 -21.61 -7.42
N ALA A 76 3.12 -21.39 -6.80
CA ALA A 76 4.12 -22.44 -6.59
C ALA A 76 3.64 -23.51 -5.59
N GLU A 77 2.88 -23.13 -4.55
CA GLU A 77 2.29 -24.09 -3.62
C GLU A 77 1.22 -24.97 -4.29
N ILE A 78 0.35 -24.39 -5.10
CA ILE A 78 -0.67 -25.12 -5.87
C ILE A 78 -0.01 -26.12 -6.83
N ALA A 79 1.10 -25.73 -7.47
CA ALA A 79 1.85 -26.61 -8.35
C ALA A 79 2.45 -27.84 -7.64
N LYS A 80 2.87 -27.71 -6.36
CA LYS A 80 3.37 -28.85 -5.56
C LYS A 80 2.30 -29.91 -5.34
N ASP A 81 1.05 -29.50 -5.27
CA ASP A 81 -0.12 -30.35 -5.12
C ASP A 81 -0.79 -30.65 -6.47
N ALA A 82 -0.06 -30.50 -7.59
CA ALA A 82 -0.51 -30.80 -8.96
C ALA A 82 -1.81 -30.08 -9.38
N GLY A 83 -2.03 -28.86 -8.86
CA GLY A 83 -3.27 -28.10 -9.12
C GLY A 83 -4.43 -28.46 -8.18
N ASP A 84 -4.23 -29.37 -7.21
CA ASP A 84 -5.25 -29.71 -6.24
C ASP A 84 -5.37 -28.61 -5.17
N VAL A 85 -6.31 -27.70 -5.42
CA VAL A 85 -6.70 -26.61 -4.51
C VAL A 85 -7.09 -27.11 -3.12
N LYS A 86 -7.77 -28.27 -3.04
CA LYS A 86 -8.17 -28.85 -1.75
C LYS A 86 -6.96 -29.35 -0.98
N ALA A 87 -6.05 -30.05 -1.64
CA ALA A 87 -4.83 -30.55 -1.02
C ALA A 87 -3.94 -29.38 -0.54
N THR A 88 -3.79 -28.36 -1.38
CA THR A 88 -3.06 -27.12 -1.05
C THR A 88 -3.64 -26.46 0.21
N TRP A 89 -4.96 -26.22 0.23
CA TRP A 89 -5.64 -25.66 1.39
C TRP A 89 -5.48 -26.53 2.64
N ALA A 90 -5.68 -27.85 2.52
CA ALA A 90 -5.59 -28.76 3.66
C ALA A 90 -4.17 -28.82 4.26
N ARG A 91 -3.14 -28.62 3.44
CA ARG A 91 -1.73 -28.55 3.88
C ARG A 91 -1.40 -27.21 4.54
N LEU A 92 -1.98 -26.11 4.06
CA LEU A 92 -1.67 -24.75 4.55
C LEU A 92 -2.56 -24.29 5.71
N LYS A 93 -3.75 -24.87 5.89
CA LYS A 93 -4.73 -24.42 6.90
C LYS A 93 -4.21 -24.44 8.34
N ASP A 94 -3.29 -25.34 8.64
CA ASP A 94 -2.70 -25.53 9.97
C ASP A 94 -1.32 -24.83 10.09
N SER A 95 -0.92 -24.08 9.05
CA SER A 95 0.30 -23.28 9.10
C SER A 95 0.10 -21.99 9.90
N ASP A 96 1.20 -21.45 10.42
CA ASP A 96 1.23 -20.17 11.12
C ASP A 96 1.51 -18.98 10.18
N LEU A 97 1.62 -19.24 8.88
CA LEU A 97 1.84 -18.20 7.88
C LEU A 97 0.63 -17.27 7.80
N GLN A 98 0.92 -16.00 7.59
CA GLN A 98 -0.08 -14.95 7.50
C GLN A 98 0.10 -14.17 6.20
N ILE A 99 -0.99 -13.55 5.74
CA ILE A 99 -0.95 -12.58 4.64
C ILE A 99 -1.07 -11.14 5.15
N THR A 100 -0.49 -10.22 4.40
CA THR A 100 -0.67 -8.78 4.59
C THR A 100 -1.58 -8.20 3.52
N GLU A 101 -2.15 -7.04 3.81
CA GLU A 101 -2.90 -6.22 2.87
C GLU A 101 -2.49 -4.76 2.97
N TRP A 102 -2.47 -4.08 1.83
CA TRP A 102 -2.36 -2.63 1.79
C TRP A 102 -3.74 -2.01 1.64
N ARG A 103 -4.08 -1.13 2.57
CA ARG A 103 -5.30 -0.30 2.57
C ARG A 103 -4.86 1.14 2.53
N GLY A 104 -5.50 1.97 1.73
CA GLY A 104 -5.09 3.36 1.62
C GLY A 104 -6.23 4.33 1.38
N THR A 105 -5.90 5.60 1.58
CA THR A 105 -6.70 6.73 1.14
C THR A 105 -5.87 7.65 0.25
N SER A 106 -6.50 8.44 -0.59
CA SER A 106 -5.78 9.36 -1.47
C SER A 106 -5.45 10.68 -0.77
N ALA A 107 -4.34 11.28 -1.16
CA ALA A 107 -4.02 12.68 -0.91
C ALA A 107 -3.53 13.32 -2.20
N PHE A 108 -3.81 14.62 -2.33
CA PHE A 108 -3.37 15.40 -3.46
C PHE A 108 -2.61 16.62 -3.00
N VAL A 109 -1.46 16.86 -3.62
CA VAL A 109 -0.69 18.08 -3.45
C VAL A 109 -0.82 18.93 -4.70
N PHE A 110 -1.04 20.23 -4.51
CA PHE A 110 -1.20 21.20 -5.59
C PHE A 110 -0.28 22.38 -5.39
N ALA A 111 0.24 22.92 -6.50
CA ALA A 111 0.89 24.23 -6.50
C ALA A 111 0.56 24.98 -7.80
N PRO A 112 0.19 26.28 -7.73
CA PRO A 112 0.03 27.13 -8.91
C PRO A 112 1.36 27.28 -9.66
N THR A 113 1.30 27.33 -10.98
CA THR A 113 2.44 27.63 -11.87
C THR A 113 2.25 28.93 -12.66
N GLY A 114 1.07 29.53 -12.58
CA GLY A 114 0.69 30.76 -13.27
C GLY A 114 -0.67 31.30 -12.80
N PRO A 115 -1.16 32.38 -13.43
CA PRO A 115 -2.40 33.04 -13.02
C PRO A 115 -3.69 32.36 -13.54
N GLY A 116 -3.57 31.46 -14.51
CA GLY A 116 -4.71 30.75 -15.10
C GLY A 116 -5.18 29.56 -14.25
N ALA A 117 -6.46 29.21 -14.38
CA ALA A 117 -7.05 28.07 -13.65
C ALA A 117 -6.44 26.71 -14.03
N ALA A 118 -5.82 26.59 -15.21
CA ALA A 118 -5.12 25.38 -15.65
C ALA A 118 -3.61 25.43 -15.36
N ASP A 119 -3.10 26.54 -14.81
CA ASP A 119 -1.69 26.73 -14.53
C ASP A 119 -1.37 26.19 -13.14
N TYR A 120 -1.35 24.87 -13.01
CA TYR A 120 -0.98 24.20 -11.77
C TYR A 120 -0.29 22.86 -12.02
N ILE A 121 0.43 22.40 -11.01
CA ILE A 121 0.83 21.01 -10.88
C ILE A 121 -0.04 20.33 -9.82
N GLN A 122 -0.35 19.06 -10.05
CA GLN A 122 -1.03 18.19 -9.11
C GLN A 122 -0.25 16.89 -8.98
N ILE A 123 -0.02 16.46 -7.74
CA ILE A 123 0.64 15.21 -7.40
C ILE A 123 -0.38 14.36 -6.65
N ALA A 124 -0.70 13.19 -7.19
CA ALA A 124 -1.53 12.20 -6.54
C ALA A 124 -0.67 11.28 -5.68
N LEU A 125 -1.07 11.05 -4.44
CA LEU A 125 -0.34 10.27 -3.45
C LEU A 125 -1.27 9.27 -2.78
N GLY A 126 -0.79 8.03 -2.64
CA GLY A 126 -1.43 7.02 -1.81
C GLY A 126 -0.97 7.14 -0.36
N ARG A 127 -1.91 7.24 0.58
CA ARG A 127 -1.65 7.10 2.03
C ARG A 127 -1.90 5.65 2.42
N GLU A 128 -0.91 4.82 2.12
CA GLU A 128 -1.06 3.36 2.19
C GLU A 128 -0.52 2.82 3.52
N ILE A 129 -1.38 2.11 4.24
CA ILE A 129 -1.04 1.39 5.46
C ILE A 129 -1.06 -0.09 5.14
N GLU A 130 0.00 -0.78 5.55
CA GLU A 130 0.04 -2.23 5.49
C GLU A 130 -0.43 -2.84 6.80
N TRP A 131 -1.31 -3.82 6.67
CA TRP A 131 -1.92 -4.52 7.77
C TRP A 131 -1.61 -6.00 7.70
N ARG A 132 -1.42 -6.62 8.87
CA ARG A 132 -1.53 -8.07 9.04
C ARG A 132 -3.00 -8.47 8.91
N ALA A 133 -3.36 -9.13 7.81
CA ALA A 133 -4.74 -9.36 7.44
C ALA A 133 -5.30 -10.66 8.01
N GLY A 134 -4.47 -11.71 8.16
CA GLY A 134 -4.86 -12.96 8.78
C GLY A 134 -4.04 -14.16 8.28
N PRO A 135 -4.50 -15.40 8.51
CA PRO A 135 -3.83 -16.62 8.05
C PRO A 135 -3.63 -16.67 6.53
N VAL A 136 -2.65 -17.43 6.04
CA VAL A 136 -2.37 -17.53 4.59
C VAL A 136 -3.53 -18.14 3.78
N VAL A 137 -4.36 -18.98 4.41
CA VAL A 137 -5.62 -19.49 3.88
C VAL A 137 -6.70 -19.41 4.96
N ASN A 138 -7.97 -19.23 4.59
CA ASN A 138 -9.05 -19.26 5.57
C ASN A 138 -9.24 -20.69 6.10
N PRO A 139 -9.03 -20.97 7.41
CA PRO A 139 -9.14 -22.32 7.95
C PRO A 139 -10.59 -22.83 8.05
N ASP A 140 -11.56 -21.92 8.07
CA ASP A 140 -12.99 -22.23 8.24
C ASP A 140 -13.74 -22.32 6.90
N TYR A 141 -13.09 -21.92 5.80
CA TYR A 141 -13.66 -21.93 4.47
C TYR A 141 -12.71 -22.62 3.49
N ARG A 142 -13.17 -23.76 2.97
CA ARG A 142 -12.47 -24.47 1.91
C ARG A 142 -12.71 -23.76 0.56
N PRO A 143 -11.65 -23.42 -0.20
CA PRO A 143 -11.78 -22.76 -1.49
C PRO A 143 -12.32 -23.68 -2.59
N TRP A 144 -13.00 -23.09 -3.56
CA TRP A 144 -13.57 -23.78 -4.74
C TRP A 144 -12.68 -23.75 -5.98
N GLY A 145 -11.75 -22.81 -6.05
CA GLY A 145 -10.85 -22.63 -7.19
C GLY A 145 -9.56 -21.93 -6.80
N GLU A 146 -8.60 -21.92 -7.74
CA GLU A 146 -7.28 -21.33 -7.53
C GLU A 146 -7.34 -19.84 -7.18
N GLU A 147 -8.24 -19.09 -7.83
CA GLU A 147 -8.32 -17.64 -7.62
C GLU A 147 -8.69 -17.28 -6.17
N GLU A 148 -9.46 -18.12 -5.46
CA GLU A 148 -9.76 -17.89 -4.04
C GLU A 148 -8.54 -18.08 -3.12
N LEU A 149 -7.50 -18.78 -3.60
CA LEU A 149 -6.19 -18.86 -2.93
C LEU A 149 -5.25 -17.73 -3.37
N LEU A 150 -5.32 -17.30 -4.63
CA LEU A 150 -4.44 -16.28 -5.21
C LEU A 150 -4.85 -14.85 -4.83
N ASP A 151 -6.15 -14.58 -4.72
CA ASP A 151 -6.72 -13.32 -4.20
C ASP A 151 -7.86 -13.60 -3.21
N PRO A 152 -7.57 -14.02 -1.96
CA PRO A 152 -8.59 -14.28 -0.96
C PRO A 152 -9.44 -13.05 -0.65
N GLY A 153 -10.78 -13.13 -0.77
CA GLY A 153 -11.68 -12.01 -0.45
C GLY A 153 -11.91 -11.78 1.05
N TRP A 154 -11.84 -12.84 1.86
CA TRP A 154 -12.21 -12.86 3.28
C TRP A 154 -11.50 -11.84 4.20
N PRO A 155 -10.28 -11.33 3.95
CA PRO A 155 -9.67 -10.35 4.84
C PRO A 155 -10.33 -8.96 4.75
N ARG A 156 -11.03 -8.66 3.64
CA ARG A 156 -11.60 -7.33 3.35
C ARG A 156 -12.89 -7.04 4.14
N ASP A 157 -13.55 -8.07 4.65
CA ASP A 157 -14.89 -7.97 5.24
C ASP A 157 -14.91 -7.37 6.65
N LYS A 158 -13.75 -7.17 7.28
CA LYS A 158 -13.66 -6.70 8.67
C LYS A 158 -12.63 -5.56 8.84
N PRO A 159 -12.92 -4.58 9.72
CA PRO A 159 -11.90 -3.65 10.17
C PRO A 159 -10.81 -4.41 10.93
N LEU A 160 -9.55 -4.04 10.68
CA LEU A 160 -8.41 -4.60 11.39
C LEU A 160 -8.05 -3.68 12.58
N PRO A 161 -7.72 -4.22 13.75
CA PRO A 161 -7.33 -3.41 14.90
C PRO A 161 -5.96 -2.77 14.67
N ASP A 162 -5.69 -1.60 15.27
CA ASP A 162 -4.40 -0.88 15.14
C ASP A 162 -3.18 -1.74 15.48
N THR A 163 -3.33 -2.72 16.38
CA THR A 163 -2.27 -3.69 16.72
C THR A 163 -1.83 -4.57 15.55
N ALA A 164 -2.61 -4.63 14.46
CA ALA A 164 -2.29 -5.36 13.24
C ALA A 164 -1.54 -4.50 12.20
N ARG A 165 -1.37 -3.19 12.44
CA ARG A 165 -0.63 -2.31 11.54
C ARG A 165 0.86 -2.67 11.52
N LEU A 166 1.43 -2.75 10.32
CA LEU A 166 2.83 -3.15 10.09
C LEU A 166 3.68 -1.99 9.56
N ALA A 167 3.14 -1.20 8.62
CA ALA A 167 3.86 -0.11 7.95
C ALA A 167 2.88 0.95 7.42
N GLY A 168 3.42 2.09 6.98
CA GLY A 168 2.65 3.21 6.44
C GLY A 168 2.38 4.33 7.45
N PRO A 169 1.79 5.46 7.00
CA PRO A 169 1.56 6.68 7.79
C PRO A 169 0.28 6.64 8.66
#